data_AF-A0A7C6BUR5-F1
#
_entry.id   AF-A0A7C6BUR5-F1
#
_cell.length_a   1.000
_cell.length_b   1.000
_cell.length_c   1.000
_cell.angle_alpha   90.00
_cell.angle_beta   90.00
_cell.angle_gamma   90.00
#
_symmetry.space_group_name_H-M   'P 1'
#
loop_
_entity.id
_entity.type
_entity.pdbx_description
1 polymer ?
#
loop_
_entity_poly.entity_id
_entity_poly.type
_entity_poly.pdbx_seq_one_letter_code
_entity_poly.pdbx_strand_id
1 'polypeptide(L)' 'MSKKVIDEDKAFEQALKGKMGWKCSCALEIIDKKSSLRDVTCKKCGKTFKTDRKTDTCFRCERGQ' A
#
# COMPACT_ATOMS: atom_id res chain seq x y z
N MET A 1 -47.77 15.86 15.24
CA MET A 1 -47.28 14.96 16.31
C MET A 1 -45.77 14.81 16.18
N SER A 2 -45.09 14.96 17.30
CA SER A 2 -43.68 15.31 17.45
C SER A 2 -42.69 14.19 17.05
N LYS A 3 -41.61 14.60 16.38
CA LYS A 3 -40.45 13.81 15.93
C LYS A 3 -39.90 12.89 17.05
N LYS A 4 -40.04 11.57 16.90
CA LYS A 4 -39.28 10.52 17.62
C LYS A 4 -38.25 9.87 16.68
N VAL A 5 -37.45 10.68 15.97
CA VAL A 5 -36.51 10.22 14.91
C VAL A 5 -35.05 10.55 15.26
N ILE A 6 -34.73 10.69 16.55
CA ILE A 6 -33.40 11.17 16.98
C ILE A 6 -32.64 10.10 17.77
N ASP A 7 -33.33 9.15 18.41
CA ASP A 7 -32.70 8.18 19.31
C ASP A 7 -32.08 6.99 18.56
N GLU A 8 -32.77 6.47 17.54
CA GLU A 8 -32.28 5.35 16.73
C GLU A 8 -31.12 5.75 15.80
N ASP A 9 -31.18 6.94 15.20
CA ASP A 9 -30.09 7.47 14.35
C ASP A 9 -28.80 7.65 15.17
N LYS A 10 -28.93 8.18 16.38
CA LYS A 10 -27.78 8.38 17.28
C LYS A 10 -27.19 7.06 17.77
N ALA A 11 -28.04 6.07 18.10
CA ALA A 11 -27.59 4.75 18.49
C ALA A 11 -26.90 4.00 17.32
N PHE A 12 -27.41 4.18 16.10
CA PHE A 12 -26.82 3.64 14.88
C PHE A 12 -25.47 4.30 14.54
N GLU A 13 -25.39 5.63 14.61
CA GLU A 13 -24.15 6.39 14.43
C GLU A 13 -23.08 6.02 15.48
N GLN A 14 -23.50 5.77 16.73
CA GLN A 14 -22.59 5.37 17.81
C GLN A 14 -22.09 3.93 17.62
N ALA A 15 -22.94 3.03 17.11
CA ALA A 15 -22.54 1.67 16.71
C ALA A 15 -21.58 1.65 15.50
N LEU A 16 -21.72 2.60 14.56
CA LEU A 16 -20.81 2.78 13.44
C LEU A 16 -19.47 3.38 13.87
N LYS A 17 -19.46 4.39 14.75
CA LYS A 17 -18.22 4.97 15.31
C LYS A 17 -17.37 3.95 16.06
N GLY A 18 -17.98 2.97 16.72
CA GLY A 18 -17.26 1.87 17.39
C GLY A 18 -16.76 0.76 16.46
N LYS A 19 -17.28 0.67 15.23
CA LYS A 19 -16.95 -0.42 14.26
C LYS A 19 -15.92 -0.04 13.20
N MET A 20 -15.47 1.23 13.14
CA MET A 20 -14.31 1.63 12.31
C MET A 20 -12.95 1.15 12.86
N GLY A 21 -12.95 0.19 13.78
CA GLY A 21 -11.79 -0.66 14.09
C GLY A 21 -11.60 -1.81 13.10
N TRP A 22 -12.52 -2.01 12.16
CA TRP A 22 -12.36 -3.02 11.12
C TRP A 22 -11.39 -2.50 10.05
N LYS A 23 -10.09 -2.74 10.27
CA LYS A 23 -9.10 -2.72 9.20
C LYS A 23 -9.65 -3.58 8.06
N CYS A 24 -10.16 -2.95 7.00
CA CYS A 24 -10.46 -3.64 5.75
C CYS A 24 -9.24 -4.50 5.41
N SER A 25 -9.40 -5.71 4.87
CA SER A 25 -8.26 -6.47 4.34
C SER A 25 -7.51 -5.73 3.23
N CYS A 26 -8.13 -4.67 2.68
CA CYS A 26 -7.56 -3.69 1.76
C CYS A 26 -6.78 -2.55 2.45
N ALA A 27 -6.96 -2.35 3.76
CA ALA A 27 -6.01 -1.67 4.63
C ALA A 27 -4.84 -2.62 4.85
N LEU A 28 -4.08 -2.85 3.76
CA LEU A 28 -2.71 -3.28 3.84
C LEU A 28 -2.06 -2.27 4.79
N GLU A 29 -1.93 -2.64 6.06
CA GLU A 29 -0.88 -2.08 6.90
C GLU A 29 0.33 -2.03 5.99
N ILE A 30 0.88 -0.84 5.79
CA ILE A 30 2.13 -0.67 5.06
C ILE A 30 3.13 -1.38 5.95
N ILE A 31 3.22 -2.71 5.79
CA ILE A 31 4.23 -3.51 6.42
C ILE A 31 5.46 -2.98 5.72
N ASP A 32 6.21 -2.14 6.42
CA ASP A 32 7.56 -1.72 6.05
C ASP A 32 8.44 -2.97 6.08
N LYS A 33 8.17 -3.89 5.14
CA LYS A 33 9.03 -5.04 4.89
C LYS A 33 10.25 -4.43 4.27
N LYS A 34 11.28 -4.24 5.10
CA LYS A 34 12.64 -3.91 4.66
C LYS A 34 12.98 -4.83 3.49
N SER A 35 12.87 -4.28 2.28
CA SER A 35 13.13 -5.03 1.07
C SER A 35 14.63 -5.30 1.03
N SER A 36 15.02 -6.55 0.79
CA SER A 36 16.43 -6.90 0.53
C SER A 36 16.90 -6.44 -0.86
N LEU A 37 15.99 -5.87 -1.65
CA LEU A 37 16.28 -5.32 -2.97
C LEU A 37 17.09 -4.02 -2.82
N ARG A 38 18.14 -3.90 -3.63
CA ARG A 38 18.99 -2.72 -3.71
C ARG A 38 18.61 -1.91 -4.95
N ASP A 39 18.61 -0.61 -4.82
CA ASP A 39 18.50 0.30 -5.96
C ASP A 39 19.83 0.32 -6.73
N VAL A 40 19.77 0.01 -8.03
CA VAL A 40 20.92 -0.05 -8.93
C VAL A 40 20.60 0.76 -10.18
N THR A 41 21.57 1.57 -10.62
CA THR A 41 21.47 2.34 -11.86
C THR A 41 22.19 1.61 -12.99
N CYS A 42 21.48 1.33 -14.08
CA CYS A 42 22.04 0.65 -15.23
C CYS A 42 23.13 1.49 -15.91
N LYS A 43 24.33 0.93 -16.07
CA LYS A 43 25.45 1.59 -16.76
C LYS A 43 25.22 1.87 -18.26
N LYS A 44 24.31 1.12 -18.91
CA LYS A 44 24.03 1.25 -20.36
C LYS A 44 22.95 2.29 -20.69
N CYS A 45 21.84 2.30 -19.95
CA CYS A 45 20.69 3.17 -20.26
C CYS A 45 20.38 4.20 -19.17
N GLY A 46 21.11 4.21 -18.05
CA GLY A 46 20.90 5.14 -16.94
C GLY A 46 19.64 4.86 -16.10
N LYS A 47 18.87 3.81 -16.41
CA LYS A 47 17.64 3.48 -15.67
C LYS A 47 17.95 2.92 -14.29
N THR A 48 17.35 3.49 -13.25
CA THR A 48 17.39 2.95 -11.88
C THR A 48 16.31 1.89 -11.69
N PHE A 49 16.68 0.76 -11.08
CA PHE A 49 15.79 -0.36 -10.81
C PHE A 49 16.19 -1.07 -9.51
N LYS A 50 15.22 -1.74 -8.87
CA LYS A 50 15.44 -2.53 -7.65
C LYS A 50 15.73 -3.98 -7.99
N THR A 51 16.81 -4.52 -7.44
CA THR A 51 17.21 -5.92 -7.66
C THR A 51 17.99 -6.46 -6.46
N ASP A 52 17.88 -7.76 -6.19
CA ASP A 52 18.75 -8.47 -5.25
C ASP A 52 20.03 -9.01 -5.93
N ARG A 53 20.03 -9.07 -7.27
CA ARG A 53 21.13 -9.61 -8.07
C ARG A 53 22.32 -8.64 -8.12
N LYS A 54 23.53 -9.20 -8.13
CA LYS A 54 24.77 -8.44 -8.35
C LYS A 54 24.95 -8.19 -9.86
N THR A 55 24.27 -7.17 -10.40
CA THR A 55 24.38 -6.76 -11.80
C THR A 55 24.39 -5.24 -11.91
N ASP A 56 25.16 -4.70 -12.85
CA ASP A 56 25.22 -3.27 -13.16
C ASP A 56 24.34 -2.88 -14.37
N THR A 57 23.61 -3.84 -14.93
CA THR A 57 22.80 -3.66 -16.14
C THR A 57 21.36 -4.05 -15.91
N CYS A 58 20.42 -3.26 -16.44
CA CYS A 58 19.02 -3.62 -16.38
C CYS A 58 18.72 -4.82 -17.27
N PHE A 59 17.64 -5.53 -16.96
CA PHE A 59 17.21 -6.73 -17.68
C PHE A 59 17.04 -6.51 -19.20
N ARG A 60 16.63 -5.31 -19.63
CA ARG A 60 16.50 -4.97 -21.06
C ARG A 60 17.86 -4.94 -21.75
N CYS A 61 18.82 -4.23 -21.17
CA CYS A 61 20.16 -4.09 -21.72
C CYS A 61 21.02 -5.36 -21.57
N GLU A 62 20.66 -6.25 -20.66
CA GLU A 62 21.23 -7.61 -20.55
C GLU A 62 20.70 -8.50 -21.68
N ARG A 63 19.42 -8.35 -22.06
CA ARG A 63 18.77 -9.08 -23.16
C ARG A 63 19.00 -8.49 -24.56
N GLY A 64 19.56 -7.29 -24.66
CA GLY A 64 19.79 -6.62 -25.96
C GLY A 64 18.51 -6.07 -26.61
N GLN A 65 17.48 -5.75 -25.83
CA GLN A 65 16.24 -5.10 -26.28
C GLN A 65 16.25 -3.58 -26.08
#